data_AF-A0A151K0N6-F1
#
_entry.id   AF-A0A151K0N6-F1
#
_cell.length_a   1.000
_cell.length_b   1.000
_cell.length_c   1.000
_cell.angle_alpha   90.00
_cell.angle_beta   90.00
_cell.angle_gamma   90.00
#
_symmetry.space_group_name_H-M   'P 1'
#
loop_
_entity.id
_entity.type
_entity.pdbx_description
1 polymer ?
#
loop_
_entity_poly.entity_id
_entity_poly.type
_entity_poly.pdbx_seq_one_letter_code
_entity_poly.pdbx_strand_id
1 'polypeptide(L)'
;EENRMRQIEKIMDMREKKEKRKNIVIKKRKKENIRDEVKDLIRKMVKLGSKEEKREIMKRKSILKERVERIEDDWTCNKRRIQFNLRRIAEEKEREGTRTQATYRHIWLEGKWRS
;
A
#
# COMPACT_ATOMS: atom_id res chain seq x y z
N GLU A 1 6.91 -21.76 23.21
CA GLU A 1 6.67 -20.31 22.98
C GLU A 1 5.94 -19.94 21.68
N GLU A 2 6.31 -20.48 20.51
CA GLU A 2 5.92 -19.92 19.20
C GLU A 2 4.41 -19.68 18.99
N ASN A 3 3.55 -20.57 19.46
CA ASN A 3 2.10 -20.43 19.28
C ASN A 3 1.53 -19.22 20.04
N ARG A 4 2.09 -18.86 21.20
CA ARG A 4 1.66 -17.67 21.96
C ARG A 4 2.11 -16.39 21.25
N MET A 5 3.34 -16.35 20.74
CA MET A 5 3.85 -15.21 19.97
C MET A 5 3.03 -14.97 18.70
N ARG A 6 2.71 -16.02 17.93
CA ARG A 6 1.84 -15.91 16.75
C ARG A 6 0.43 -15.40 17.09
N GLN A 7 -0.12 -15.78 18.25
CA GLN A 7 -1.41 -15.27 18.70
C GLN A 7 -1.35 -13.78 19.06
N ILE A 8 -0.28 -13.34 19.73
CA ILE A 8 -0.06 -11.93 20.07
C ILE A 8 0.07 -11.08 18.79
N GLU A 9 0.85 -11.52 17.82
CA GLU A 9 0.99 -10.83 16.52
C GLU A 9 -0.35 -10.69 15.80
N LYS A 10 -1.18 -11.75 15.79
CA LYS A 10 -2.53 -11.71 15.21
C LYS A 10 -3.41 -10.68 15.92
N ILE A 11 -3.37 -10.63 17.25
CA ILE A 11 -4.16 -9.67 18.04
C ILE A 11 -3.69 -8.24 17.75
N MET A 12 -2.38 -8.00 17.69
CA MET A 12 -1.81 -6.68 17.36
C MET A 12 -2.21 -6.22 15.96
N ASP A 13 -2.07 -7.07 14.93
CA ASP A 13 -2.48 -6.74 13.55
C ASP A 13 -3.99 -6.49 13.45
N MET A 14 -4.81 -7.20 14.25
CA MET A 14 -6.26 -6.96 14.32
C MET A 14 -6.61 -5.63 14.99
N ARG A 15 -5.90 -5.23 16.05
CA ARG A 15 -6.06 -3.90 16.67
C ARG A 15 -5.67 -2.79 15.70
N GLU A 16 -4.51 -2.92 15.07
CA GLU A 16 -4.02 -1.94 14.08
C GLU A 16 -4.97 -1.84 12.87
N LYS A 17 -5.53 -2.97 12.39
CA LYS A 17 -6.58 -2.96 11.35
C LYS A 17 -7.81 -2.18 11.77
N LYS A 18 -8.26 -2.31 13.03
CA LYS A 18 -9.45 -1.59 13.52
C LYS A 18 -9.21 -0.08 13.53
N GLU A 19 -8.06 0.34 14.05
CA GLU A 19 -7.67 1.76 14.09
C GLU A 19 -7.55 2.38 12.70
N LYS A 20 -6.95 1.64 11.76
CA LYS A 20 -6.69 2.14 10.39
C LYS A 20 -7.85 1.93 9.42
N ARG A 21 -8.94 1.29 9.85
CA ARG A 21 -10.01 0.84 8.95
C ARG A 21 -10.66 1.99 8.17
N LYS A 22 -10.71 3.19 8.76
CA LYS A 22 -11.26 4.42 8.16
C LYS A 22 -10.18 5.36 7.60
N ASN A 23 -8.90 5.02 7.75
CA ASN A 23 -7.83 5.91 7.37
C ASN A 23 -7.48 5.77 5.90
N ILE A 24 -7.12 6.90 5.30
CA ILE A 24 -6.48 6.99 3.99
C ILE A 24 -5.15 7.72 4.12
N VAL A 25 -4.26 7.45 3.19
CA VAL A 25 -2.98 8.12 3.06
C VAL A 25 -2.99 8.88 1.74
N ILE A 26 -2.80 10.19 1.81
CA ILE A 26 -2.60 11.05 0.64
C ILE A 26 -1.10 11.26 0.48
N LYS A 27 -0.58 10.91 -0.69
CA LYS A 27 0.80 11.11 -1.08
C LYS A 27 0.86 12.13 -2.20
N LYS A 28 1.68 13.16 -2.05
CA LYS A 28 1.97 14.14 -3.11
C LYS A 28 3.45 14.09 -3.41
N ARG A 29 3.84 13.95 -4.68
CA ARG A 29 5.23 14.22 -5.08
C ARG A 29 5.39 15.73 -5.25
N LYS A 30 6.39 16.34 -4.63
CA LYS A 30 6.87 17.65 -5.10
C LYS A 30 7.70 17.43 -6.37
N LYS A 31 7.51 18.28 -7.38
CA LYS A 31 8.48 18.47 -8.46
C LYS A 31 9.24 19.75 -8.12
N GLU A 32 10.43 19.63 -7.57
CA GLU A 32 11.40 20.72 -7.64
C GLU A 32 12.39 20.37 -8.74
N ASN A 33 12.62 21.36 -9.60
CA ASN A 33 13.62 21.27 -10.65
C ASN A 33 15.01 21.27 -10.00
N ILE A 34 15.91 20.61 -10.71
CA ILE A 34 17.36 20.51 -10.50
C ILE A 34 17.74 19.24 -9.75
N ARG A 35 18.67 18.52 -10.39
CA ARG A 35 19.40 17.30 -10.01
C ARG A 35 19.29 16.91 -8.52
N ASP A 36 19.10 15.62 -8.32
CA ASP A 36 19.40 14.87 -7.10
C ASP A 36 18.29 14.73 -6.03
N GLU A 37 17.78 13.50 -6.01
CA GLU A 37 17.75 12.61 -4.83
C GLU A 37 16.82 12.86 -3.65
N VAL A 38 16.04 13.93 -3.57
CA VAL A 38 15.03 14.04 -2.49
C VAL A 38 13.62 14.18 -3.06
N LYS A 39 13.00 13.04 -3.39
CA LYS A 39 11.55 12.95 -3.58
C LYS A 39 10.86 13.08 -2.22
N ASP A 40 10.70 14.31 -1.75
CA ASP A 40 9.84 14.60 -0.60
C ASP A 40 8.39 14.23 -0.96
N LEU A 41 8.02 13.02 -0.56
CA LEU A 41 6.66 12.52 -0.54
C LEU A 41 5.99 13.13 0.69
N ILE A 42 5.30 14.25 0.51
CA ILE A 42 4.39 14.73 1.56
C ILE A 42 3.33 13.65 1.74
N ARG A 43 3.39 12.99 2.90
CA ARG A 43 2.48 11.92 3.30
C ARG A 43 1.56 12.45 4.39
N LYS A 44 0.29 12.68 4.04
CA LYS A 44 -0.74 13.08 5.00
C LYS A 44 -1.65 11.90 5.31
N MET A 45 -1.77 11.55 6.58
CA MET A 45 -2.78 10.60 7.05
C MET A 45 -4.08 11.34 7.34
N VAL A 46 -5.19 10.84 6.83
CA VAL A 46 -6.52 11.40 7.08
C VAL A 46 -7.38 10.33 7.74
N LYS A 47 -7.94 10.66 8.91
CA LYS A 47 -8.94 9.84 9.61
C LYS A 47 -10.32 10.28 9.16
N LEU A 48 -11.08 9.37 8.55
CA LEU A 48 -12.43 9.64 8.06
C LEU A 48 -13.48 9.30 9.12
N GLY A 49 -14.65 9.92 9.02
CA GLY A 49 -15.75 9.70 9.96
C GLY A 49 -16.33 8.28 9.85
N SER A 50 -16.37 7.73 8.64
CA SER A 50 -16.96 6.41 8.36
C SER A 50 -16.14 5.55 7.39
N LYS A 51 -16.52 4.26 7.28
CA LYS A 51 -15.89 3.36 6.29
C LYS A 51 -16.51 3.55 4.91
N GLU A 52 -17.74 4.03 4.89
CA GLU A 52 -18.55 4.34 3.72
C GLU A 52 -17.93 5.54 2.99
N GLU A 53 -17.59 6.59 3.74
CA GLU A 53 -16.82 7.74 3.25
C GLU A 53 -15.46 7.30 2.67
N LYS A 54 -14.73 6.43 3.39
CA LYS A 54 -13.50 5.84 2.86
C LYS A 54 -13.71 5.10 1.55
N ARG A 55 -14.75 4.27 1.46
CA ARG A 55 -15.07 3.49 0.25
C ARG A 55 -15.38 4.42 -0.92
N GLU A 56 -16.12 5.49 -0.68
CA GLU A 56 -16.47 6.47 -1.71
C GLU A 56 -15.22 7.20 -2.23
N ILE A 57 -14.37 7.71 -1.34
CA ILE A 57 -13.10 8.34 -1.72
C ILE A 57 -12.22 7.37 -2.52
N MET A 58 -12.11 6.11 -2.07
CA MET A 58 -11.30 5.09 -2.75
C MET A 58 -11.86 4.67 -4.11
N LYS A 59 -13.18 4.76 -4.33
CA LYS A 59 -13.79 4.56 -5.65
C LYS A 59 -13.48 5.71 -6.60
N ARG A 60 -13.50 6.95 -6.10
CA ARG A 60 -13.28 8.17 -6.89
C ARG A 60 -11.81 8.52 -7.11
N LYS A 61 -10.87 7.84 -6.43
CA LYS A 61 -9.43 8.12 -6.54
C LYS A 61 -8.86 8.01 -7.96
N SER A 62 -9.54 7.32 -8.88
CA SER A 62 -9.14 7.22 -10.29
C SER A 62 -9.09 8.59 -10.97
N ILE A 63 -9.88 9.56 -10.51
CA ILE A 63 -9.88 10.96 -10.98
C ILE A 63 -8.50 11.61 -10.76
N LEU A 64 -7.70 11.10 -9.82
CA LEU A 64 -6.36 11.60 -9.52
C LEU A 64 -5.25 10.93 -10.34
N LYS A 65 -5.55 10.02 -11.29
CA LYS A 65 -4.54 9.25 -12.04
C LYS A 65 -3.53 10.11 -12.81
N GLU A 66 -3.95 11.25 -13.33
CA GLU A 66 -3.11 12.19 -14.08
C GLU A 66 -2.47 13.27 -13.17
N ARG A 67 -2.83 13.28 -11.89
CA ARG A 67 -2.29 14.23 -10.92
C ARG A 67 -1.08 13.64 -10.20
N VAL A 68 -0.30 14.55 -9.62
CA VAL A 68 0.89 14.20 -8.82
C VAL A 68 0.51 13.61 -7.44
N GLU A 69 -0.78 13.66 -7.11
CA GLU A 69 -1.36 13.21 -5.85
C GLU A 69 -1.92 11.78 -5.98
N ARG A 70 -1.71 10.94 -4.96
CA ARG A 70 -2.22 9.57 -4.89
C ARG A 70 -2.91 9.33 -3.55
N ILE A 71 -4.03 8.63 -3.59
CA ILE A 71 -4.73 8.15 -2.40
C ILE A 71 -4.49 6.65 -2.26
N GLU A 72 -3.99 6.25 -1.11
CA GLU A 72 -3.73 4.87 -0.73
C GLU A 72 -4.43 4.51 0.59
N ASP A 73 -4.62 3.22 0.83
CA ASP A 73 -5.05 2.72 2.13
C ASP A 73 -3.94 2.93 3.18
N ASP A 74 -4.32 3.27 4.42
CA ASP A 74 -3.40 3.12 5.54
C ASP A 74 -3.32 1.64 5.94
N TRP A 75 -2.34 0.95 5.37
CA TRP A 75 -2.07 -0.45 5.70
C TRP A 75 -1.41 -0.61 7.08
N THR A 76 -1.72 -1.74 7.72
CA THR A 76 -0.98 -2.22 8.90
C THR A 76 0.48 -2.49 8.55
N CYS A 77 1.36 -2.47 9.54
CA CYS A 77 2.79 -2.75 9.33
C CYS A 77 3.00 -4.10 8.63
N ASN A 78 2.27 -5.14 9.02
CA ASN A 78 2.35 -6.46 8.40
C ASN A 78 1.91 -6.42 6.92
N LYS A 79 0.80 -5.73 6.61
CA LYS A 79 0.33 -5.56 5.23
C LYS A 79 1.32 -4.77 4.37
N ARG A 80 1.98 -3.74 4.93
CA ARG A 80 3.04 -2.99 4.22
C ARG A 80 4.23 -3.90 3.92
N ARG A 81 4.67 -4.71 4.89
CA ARG A 81 5.77 -5.67 4.72
C ARG A 81 5.48 -6.67 3.61
N ILE A 82 4.28 -7.26 3.61
CA ILE A 82 3.84 -8.19 2.55
C ILE A 82 3.87 -7.49 1.18
N GLN A 83 3.31 -6.28 1.06
CA GLN A 83 3.35 -5.58 -0.22
C GLN A 83 4.78 -5.25 -0.67
N PHE A 84 5.64 -4.83 0.26
CA PHE A 84 7.02 -4.51 -0.03
C PHE A 84 7.75 -5.73 -0.60
N ASN A 85 7.58 -6.90 0.03
CA ASN A 85 8.16 -8.15 -0.45
C ASN A 85 7.60 -8.54 -1.83
N LEU A 86 6.29 -8.42 -2.06
CA LEU A 86 5.69 -8.70 -3.38
C LEU A 86 6.24 -7.78 -4.48
N ARG A 87 6.49 -6.49 -4.17
CA ARG A 87 7.11 -5.57 -5.13
C ARG A 87 8.55 -5.95 -5.45
N ARG A 88 9.33 -6.35 -4.44
CA ARG A 88 10.68 -6.85 -4.66
C ARG A 88 10.72 -8.08 -5.56
N ILE A 89 9.84 -9.06 -5.31
CA ILE A 89 9.72 -10.26 -6.14
C ILE A 89 9.31 -9.88 -7.58
N ALA A 90 8.37 -8.94 -7.74
CA ALA A 90 7.97 -8.43 -9.04
C ALA A 90 9.15 -7.79 -9.79
N GLU A 91 9.92 -6.91 -9.13
CA GLU A 91 11.10 -6.26 -9.70
C GLU A 91 12.19 -7.26 -10.09
N GLU A 92 12.45 -8.27 -9.26
CA GLU A 92 13.40 -9.35 -9.55
C GLU A 92 12.95 -10.14 -10.80
N LYS A 93 11.66 -10.49 -10.89
CA LYS A 93 11.08 -11.21 -12.03
C LYS A 93 11.03 -10.38 -13.31
N GLU A 94 10.80 -9.08 -13.21
CA GLU A 94 10.88 -8.18 -14.36
C GLU A 94 12.31 -8.06 -14.92
N ARG A 95 13.33 -8.07 -14.05
CA ARG A 95 14.73 -8.14 -14.48
C ARG A 95 15.06 -9.45 -15.20
N GLU A 96 14.38 -10.52 -14.85
CA GLU A 96 14.46 -11.82 -15.54
C GLU A 96 13.63 -11.88 -16.84
N GLY A 97 12.95 -10.78 -17.22
CA GLY A 97 12.15 -10.71 -18.44
C GLY A 97 10.72 -11.23 -18.28
N THR A 98 10.30 -11.62 -17.08
CA THR A 98 8.93 -12.04 -16.80
C THR A 98 8.03 -10.83 -16.62
N ARG A 99 6.91 -10.77 -17.35
CA ARG A 99 5.90 -9.73 -17.14
C ARG A 99 5.23 -9.95 -15.78
N THR A 100 5.22 -8.91 -14.93
CA THR A 100 4.60 -9.00 -13.61
C THR A 100 3.61 -7.88 -13.33
N GLN A 101 2.67 -8.13 -12.41
CA GLN A 101 1.84 -7.07 -11.81
C GLN A 101 1.60 -7.33 -10.33
N ALA A 102 2.10 -6.45 -9.46
CA ALA A 102 1.84 -6.52 -8.02
C ALA A 102 0.62 -5.66 -7.63
N THR A 103 -0.42 -6.31 -7.12
CA THR A 103 -1.59 -5.66 -6.48
C THR A 103 -1.59 -5.94 -4.97
N TYR A 104 -2.63 -5.51 -4.26
CA TYR A 104 -2.70 -5.69 -2.81
C TYR A 104 -2.75 -7.18 -2.45
N ARG A 105 -1.70 -7.68 -1.78
CA ARG A 105 -1.51 -9.11 -1.40
C ARG A 105 -1.49 -10.11 -2.56
N HIS A 106 -1.39 -9.66 -3.80
CA HIS A 106 -1.33 -10.56 -4.94
C HIS A 106 -0.26 -10.10 -5.92
N ILE A 107 0.38 -11.06 -6.58
CA ILE A 107 1.30 -10.83 -7.67
C ILE A 107 0.87 -11.68 -8.87
N TRP A 108 0.78 -11.05 -10.03
CA TRP A 108 0.61 -11.74 -11.30
C TRP A 108 1.98 -12.12 -11.83
N LEU A 109 2.18 -13.42 -12.06
CA LEU A 109 3.39 -14.00 -12.63
C LEU A 109 2.97 -14.96 -13.73
N GLU A 110 3.50 -14.80 -14.94
CA GLU A 110 3.37 -15.77 -16.03
C GLU A 110 1.91 -16.21 -16.29
N GLY A 111 0.97 -15.26 -16.33
CA GLY A 111 -0.45 -15.59 -16.58
C GLY A 111 -1.28 -15.94 -15.35
N LYS A 112 -0.69 -16.07 -14.15
CA LYS A 112 -1.39 -16.52 -12.94
C LYS A 112 -1.26 -15.54 -11.78
N TRP A 113 -2.35 -15.35 -11.03
CA TRP A 113 -2.35 -14.63 -9.76
C TRP A 113 -1.88 -15.55 -8.63
N ARG A 114 -0.90 -15.09 -7.85
CA ARG A 114 -0.43 -15.72 -6.62
C ARG A 114 -0.66 -14.77 -5.44
N SER A 115 -1.02 -15.31 -4.27
CA SER A 115 -1.31 -14.59 -3.02
C SER A 115 -0.25 -14.82 -1.95
#